data_AF-E5KWI0-F1
#
_entry.id   AF-E5KWI0-F1
#
_cell.length_a   1.000
_cell.length_b   1.000
_cell.length_c   1.000
_cell.angle_alpha   90.00
_cell.angle_beta   90.00
_cell.angle_gamma   90.00
#
_symmetry.space_group_name_H-M   'P 1'
#
loop_
_entity.id
_entity.type
_entity.pdbx_description
1 polymer ?
#
loop_
_entity_poly.entity_id
_entity_poly.type
_entity_poly.pdbx_seq_one_letter_code
_entity_poly.pdbx_strand_id
1 'polypeptide(L)'
;MCCRVDAERGVHAAPVGALVGVVKQERELTEAERESAGALGVNCLRFVQGQGIRVLGARTLSTDPDWAELSVRRLVNYARASLEQGTRWAAFDTNSAQLRALMRQSTTTFLKGLWRQGALPGRSAAEAFEVVCDDTNNTREDTARGRVNLDVGLAVVRPAEFVTFRVQHDIGNRIS
;
A
#
# COMPACT_ATOMS: atom_id res chain seq x y z
N MET A 1 -12.69 4.46 12.22
CA MET A 1 -13.13 4.49 10.80
C MET A 1 -12.27 3.59 9.93
N CYS A 2 -10.95 3.83 9.87
CA CYS A 2 -10.00 3.01 9.08
C CYS A 2 -10.17 1.50 9.30
N CYS A 3 -10.07 1.02 10.55
CA CYS A 3 -10.18 -0.42 10.84
C CYS A 3 -11.50 -1.05 10.37
N ARG A 4 -12.62 -0.31 10.51
CA ARG A 4 -13.93 -0.76 10.05
C ARG A 4 -13.98 -0.86 8.53
N VAL A 5 -13.52 0.17 7.83
CA VAL A 5 -13.48 0.16 6.36
C VAL A 5 -12.56 -0.94 5.84
N ASP A 6 -11.42 -1.18 6.48
CA ASP A 6 -10.50 -2.25 6.08
C ASP A 6 -11.15 -3.62 6.22
N ALA A 7 -11.88 -3.87 7.31
CA ALA A 7 -12.58 -5.13 7.54
C ALA A 7 -13.74 -5.35 6.56
N GLU A 8 -14.48 -4.28 6.22
CA GLU A 8 -15.67 -4.37 5.37
C GLU A 8 -15.36 -4.33 3.87
N ARG A 9 -14.34 -3.57 3.46
CA ARG A 9 -14.07 -3.23 2.06
C ARG A 9 -12.61 -3.40 1.65
N GLY A 10 -11.72 -3.74 2.58
CA GLY A 10 -10.28 -3.87 2.33
C GLY A 10 -9.51 -2.56 2.44
N VAL A 11 -8.20 -2.67 2.64
CA VAL A 11 -7.30 -1.53 2.89
C VAL A 11 -7.17 -0.55 1.70
N HIS A 12 -7.46 -1.04 0.48
CA HIS A 12 -7.46 -0.26 -0.76
C HIS A 12 -8.65 0.70 -0.85
N ALA A 13 -9.67 0.51 -0.02
CA ALA A 13 -10.83 1.37 0.02
C ALA A 13 -10.53 2.68 0.77
N ALA A 14 -10.95 3.81 0.19
CA ALA A 14 -10.83 5.10 0.86
C ALA A 14 -11.63 5.09 2.19
N PRO A 15 -11.00 5.46 3.33
CA PRO A 15 -11.64 5.46 4.64
C PRO A 15 -12.53 6.70 4.82
N VAL A 16 -13.57 6.80 4.00
CA VAL A 16 -14.57 7.88 4.01
C VAL A 16 -15.94 7.34 4.42
N GLY A 17 -16.83 8.23 4.87
CA GLY A 17 -18.21 7.89 5.21
C GLY A 17 -18.66 8.43 6.57
N ALA A 18 -19.72 7.82 7.12
CA ALA A 18 -20.32 8.28 8.37
C ALA A 18 -19.45 7.95 9.59
N LEU A 19 -19.39 8.89 10.54
CA LEU A 19 -18.80 8.67 11.86
C LEU A 19 -19.84 8.12 12.82
N VAL A 20 -19.43 7.18 13.67
CA VAL A 20 -20.29 6.54 14.68
C VAL A 20 -20.13 7.31 16.00
N GLY A 21 -21.25 7.62 16.66
CA GLY A 21 -21.26 8.31 17.95
C GLY A 21 -21.01 9.82 17.89
N VAL A 22 -20.96 10.41 16.69
CA VAL A 22 -20.76 11.86 16.52
C VAL A 22 -22.10 12.55 16.37
N VAL A 23 -22.38 13.48 17.29
CA VAL A 23 -23.64 14.23 17.33
C VAL A 23 -23.55 15.53 16.52
N LYS A 24 -22.43 16.25 16.64
CA LYS A 24 -22.20 17.51 15.93
C LYS A 24 -20.71 17.80 15.75
N GLN A 25 -20.39 18.60 14.75
CA GLN A 25 -19.12 19.29 14.64
C GLN A 25 -19.14 20.58 15.47
N GLU A 26 -17.99 20.99 16.00
CA GLU A 26 -17.88 22.24 16.77
C GLU A 26 -18.17 23.47 15.90
N ARG A 27 -17.63 23.47 14.68
CA ARG A 27 -17.82 24.51 13.68
C ARG A 27 -18.19 23.90 12.34
N GLU A 28 -19.21 24.45 11.71
CA GLU A 28 -19.51 24.15 10.32
C GLU A 28 -18.70 25.05 9.40
N LEU A 29 -18.02 24.44 8.42
CA LEU A 29 -17.19 25.16 7.47
C LEU A 29 -18.03 25.54 6.24
N THR A 30 -17.91 26.80 5.82
CA THR A 30 -18.41 27.28 4.54
C THR A 30 -17.73 26.53 3.38
N GLU A 31 -18.29 26.63 2.16
CA GLU A 31 -17.66 26.00 0.99
C GLU A 31 -16.25 26.56 0.74
N ALA A 32 -16.07 27.89 0.83
CA ALA A 32 -14.79 28.54 0.62
C ALA A 32 -13.72 28.13 1.64
N GLU A 33 -14.09 27.98 2.93
CA GLU A 33 -13.17 27.47 3.95
C GLU A 33 -12.79 26.02 3.69
N ARG A 34 -13.74 25.18 3.25
CA ARG A 34 -13.47 23.78 2.90
C ARG A 34 -12.56 23.65 1.70
N GLU A 35 -12.78 24.47 0.67
CA GLU A 35 -11.91 24.51 -0.51
C GLU A 35 -10.49 24.94 -0.13
N SER A 36 -10.36 26.01 0.65
CA SER A 36 -9.08 26.51 1.16
C SER A 36 -8.34 25.45 2.00
N ALA A 37 -9.05 24.78 2.91
CA ALA A 37 -8.47 23.71 3.73
C ALA A 37 -8.11 22.47 2.88
N GLY A 38 -8.95 22.10 1.91
CA GLY A 38 -8.71 20.99 1.00
C GLY A 38 -7.51 21.21 0.08
N ALA A 39 -7.22 22.46 -0.30
CA ALA A 39 -6.00 22.84 -1.02
C ALA A 39 -4.73 22.64 -0.18
N LEU A 40 -4.85 22.64 1.16
CA LEU A 40 -3.78 22.33 2.11
C LEU A 40 -3.71 20.84 2.48
N GLY A 41 -4.49 19.98 1.82
CA GLY A 41 -4.55 18.53 2.11
C GLY A 41 -5.35 18.17 3.36
N VAL A 42 -6.14 19.09 3.91
CA VAL A 42 -6.98 18.83 5.09
C VAL A 42 -8.27 18.12 4.69
N ASN A 43 -8.53 16.96 5.29
CA ASN A 43 -9.77 16.20 5.10
C ASN A 43 -10.87 16.71 6.04
N CYS A 44 -11.70 17.63 5.55
CA CYS A 44 -12.77 18.24 6.32
C CYS A 44 -13.94 17.28 6.60
N LEU A 45 -14.51 17.38 7.81
CA LEU A 45 -15.81 16.79 8.14
C LEU A 45 -16.93 17.63 7.54
N ARG A 46 -18.03 16.98 7.13
CA ARG A 46 -19.21 17.66 6.61
C ARG A 46 -20.48 17.06 7.19
N PHE A 47 -21.40 17.90 7.61
CA PHE A 47 -22.77 17.49 7.87
C PHE A 47 -23.52 17.30 6.55
N VAL A 48 -24.12 16.13 6.38
CA VAL A 48 -24.98 15.82 5.24
C VAL A 48 -26.37 15.55 5.78
N GLN A 49 -27.36 16.33 5.36
CA GLN A 49 -28.74 16.20 5.81
C GLN A 49 -29.25 14.78 5.57
N GLY A 50 -29.83 14.16 6.60
CA GLY A 50 -30.31 12.77 6.58
C GLY A 50 -29.23 11.69 6.70
N GLN A 51 -27.93 12.04 6.70
CA GLN A 51 -26.81 11.09 6.83
C GLN A 51 -25.85 11.40 7.99
N GLY A 52 -26.01 12.54 8.66
CA GLY A 52 -25.19 12.96 9.79
C GLY A 52 -23.81 13.49 9.38
N ILE A 53 -22.86 13.47 10.30
CA ILE A 53 -21.49 13.92 10.06
C ILE A 53 -20.69 12.85 9.32
N ARG A 54 -20.06 13.24 8.21
CA ARG A 54 -19.28 12.35 7.34
C ARG A 54 -17.88 12.90 7.09
N VAL A 55 -16.94 11.96 6.89
CA VAL A 55 -15.64 12.20 6.27
C VAL A 55 -15.83 12.07 4.76
N LEU A 56 -15.49 13.10 3.99
CA LEU A 56 -15.65 13.09 2.52
C LEU A 56 -14.33 13.08 1.75
N GLY A 57 -13.21 13.38 2.42
CA GLY A 57 -11.88 13.36 1.83
C GLY A 57 -11.00 12.28 2.44
N ALA A 58 -10.09 11.74 1.65
CA ALA A 58 -9.07 10.80 2.09
C ALA A 58 -7.71 11.16 1.48
N ARG A 59 -7.35 12.44 1.45
CA ARG A 59 -6.05 12.91 0.95
C ARG A 59 -4.96 12.74 1.98
N THR A 60 -3.72 12.61 1.53
CA THR A 60 -2.53 12.76 2.37
C THR A 60 -2.02 14.21 2.32
N LEU A 61 -1.01 14.51 3.12
CA LEU A 61 -0.27 15.78 3.06
C LEU A 61 0.86 15.76 2.00
N SER A 62 0.98 14.68 1.23
CA SER A 62 2.01 14.56 0.20
C SER A 62 1.72 15.51 -0.96
N THR A 63 2.77 16.17 -1.46
CA THR A 63 2.73 16.92 -2.72
C THR A 63 2.98 16.04 -3.94
N ASP A 64 3.46 14.81 -3.73
CA ASP A 64 3.65 13.82 -4.79
C ASP A 64 2.28 13.22 -5.19
N PRO A 65 1.86 13.35 -6.46
CA PRO A 65 0.60 12.82 -6.97
C PRO A 65 0.40 11.33 -6.72
N ASP A 66 1.48 10.53 -6.73
CA ASP A 66 1.39 9.07 -6.52
C ASP A 66 0.99 8.71 -5.08
N TRP A 67 1.22 9.64 -4.15
CA TRP A 67 0.90 9.48 -2.73
C TRP A 67 -0.24 10.39 -2.26
N ALA A 68 -0.92 11.09 -3.17
CA ALA A 68 -1.96 12.06 -2.82
C ALA A 68 -3.15 11.44 -2.09
N GLU A 69 -3.46 10.16 -2.36
CA GLU A 69 -4.60 9.45 -1.77
C GLU A 69 -4.18 8.52 -0.62
N LEU A 70 -4.90 8.59 0.49
CA LEU A 70 -4.67 7.81 1.70
C LEU A 70 -4.90 6.32 1.46
N SER A 71 -5.87 5.93 0.65
CA SER A 71 -6.10 4.53 0.25
C SER A 71 -4.87 3.94 -0.44
N VAL A 72 -4.28 4.68 -1.38
CA VAL A 72 -3.06 4.28 -2.11
C VAL A 72 -1.92 4.07 -1.13
N ARG A 73 -1.65 5.07 -0.28
CA ARG A 73 -0.55 4.98 0.70
C ARG A 73 -0.73 3.80 1.66
N ARG A 74 -1.95 3.56 2.13
CA ARG A 74 -2.27 2.45 3.06
C ARG A 74 -2.11 1.09 2.39
N LEU A 75 -2.55 0.95 1.14
CA LEU A 75 -2.39 -0.29 0.38
C LEU A 75 -0.91 -0.64 0.18
N VAL A 76 -0.09 0.32 -0.25
CA VAL A 76 1.35 0.07 -0.44
C VAL A 76 2.03 -0.26 0.89
N ASN A 77 1.72 0.48 1.96
CA ASN A 77 2.26 0.18 3.29
C ASN A 77 1.86 -1.23 3.77
N TYR A 78 0.60 -1.62 3.57
CA TYR A 78 0.10 -2.96 3.91
C TYR A 78 0.83 -4.04 3.12
N ALA A 79 0.95 -3.87 1.80
CA ALA A 79 1.62 -4.84 0.93
C ALA A 79 3.10 -4.98 1.32
N ARG A 80 3.81 -3.86 1.53
CA ARG A 80 5.21 -3.86 1.96
C ARG A 80 5.40 -4.59 3.28
N ALA A 81 4.65 -4.21 4.32
CA ALA A 81 4.76 -4.83 5.64
C ALA A 81 4.42 -6.33 5.61
N SER A 82 3.39 -6.71 4.84
CA SER A 82 3.00 -8.11 4.66
C SER A 82 4.10 -8.93 3.97
N LEU A 83 4.76 -8.36 2.97
CA LEU A 83 5.85 -9.03 2.26
C LEU A 83 7.13 -9.08 3.10
N GLU A 84 7.49 -8.02 3.80
CA GLU A 84 8.61 -8.00 4.74
C GLU A 84 8.44 -9.10 5.81
N GLN A 85 7.24 -9.23 6.38
CA GLN A 85 6.95 -10.28 7.36
C GLN A 85 6.88 -11.67 6.71
N GLY A 86 6.15 -11.81 5.60
CA GLY A 86 5.88 -13.08 4.93
C GLY A 86 7.09 -13.69 4.22
N THR A 87 8.14 -12.89 3.98
CA THR A 87 9.41 -13.35 3.38
C THR A 87 10.59 -13.35 4.34
N ARG A 88 10.38 -13.06 5.63
CA ARG A 88 11.44 -13.02 6.65
C ARG A 88 12.25 -14.32 6.78
N TRP A 89 11.65 -15.46 6.43
CA TRP A 89 12.35 -16.75 6.40
C TRP A 89 13.56 -16.75 5.46
N ALA A 90 13.61 -15.87 4.45
CA ALA A 90 14.73 -15.74 3.52
C ALA A 90 16.04 -15.31 4.19
N ALA A 91 15.98 -14.63 5.35
CA ALA A 91 17.17 -14.22 6.10
C ALA A 91 17.96 -15.42 6.67
N PHE A 92 17.36 -16.61 6.70
CA PHE A 92 17.95 -17.84 7.23
C PHE A 92 18.40 -18.83 6.15
N ASP A 93 18.37 -18.43 4.87
CA ASP A 93 18.79 -19.25 3.73
C ASP A 93 19.95 -18.57 2.98
N THR A 94 20.52 -19.21 1.96
CA THR A 94 21.56 -18.63 1.10
C THR A 94 20.93 -17.93 -0.10
N ASN A 95 21.49 -16.80 -0.57
CA ASN A 95 21.03 -16.12 -1.79
C ASN A 95 21.34 -16.94 -3.06
N SER A 96 20.57 -18.00 -3.23
CA SER A 96 20.59 -18.90 -4.37
C SER A 96 19.49 -18.54 -5.37
N ALA A 97 19.62 -18.98 -6.61
CA ALA A 97 18.56 -18.85 -7.61
C ALA A 97 17.24 -19.50 -7.13
N GLN A 98 17.34 -20.57 -6.32
CA GLN A 98 16.20 -21.24 -5.72
C GLN A 98 15.49 -20.37 -4.68
N LEU A 99 16.23 -19.72 -3.77
CA LEU A 99 15.66 -18.78 -2.79
C LEU A 99 14.92 -17.64 -3.51
N ARG A 100 15.57 -17.03 -4.50
CA ARG A 100 15.00 -15.93 -5.29
C ARG A 100 13.71 -16.35 -6.01
N ALA A 101 13.71 -17.54 -6.62
CA ALA A 101 12.51 -18.10 -7.25
C ALA A 101 11.37 -18.32 -6.25
N LEU A 102 11.67 -18.83 -5.06
CA LEU A 102 10.67 -19.06 -4.00
C LEU A 102 10.10 -17.74 -3.47
N MET A 103 10.94 -16.73 -3.23
CA MET A 103 10.50 -15.39 -2.83
C MET A 103 9.59 -14.75 -3.90
N ARG A 104 9.99 -14.84 -5.18
CA ARG A 104 9.19 -14.35 -6.31
C ARG A 104 7.85 -15.06 -6.38
N GLN A 105 7.82 -16.40 -6.23
CA GLN A 105 6.60 -17.19 -6.29
C GLN A 105 5.63 -16.87 -5.13
N SER A 106 6.16 -16.80 -3.90
CA SER A 106 5.38 -16.46 -2.71
C SER A 106 4.75 -15.06 -2.83
N THR A 107 5.57 -14.07 -3.20
CA THR A 107 5.14 -12.68 -3.45
C THR A 107 4.09 -12.61 -4.55
N THR A 108 4.32 -13.28 -5.69
CA THR A 108 3.35 -13.35 -6.79
C THR A 108 2.02 -13.93 -6.33
N THR A 109 2.04 -14.96 -5.49
CA THR A 109 0.82 -15.61 -4.98
C THR A 109 0.03 -14.65 -4.08
N PHE A 110 0.70 -13.94 -3.18
CA PHE A 110 0.10 -12.91 -2.33
C PHE A 110 -0.54 -11.79 -3.16
N LEU A 111 0.19 -11.22 -4.12
CA LEU A 111 -0.29 -10.12 -4.95
C LEU A 111 -1.44 -10.53 -5.89
N LYS A 112 -1.43 -11.77 -6.41
CA LYS A 112 -2.60 -12.34 -7.10
C LYS A 112 -3.84 -12.41 -6.20
N GLY A 113 -3.65 -12.68 -4.90
CA GLY A 113 -4.72 -12.63 -3.91
C GLY A 113 -5.34 -11.23 -3.81
N LEU A 114 -4.50 -10.20 -3.67
CA LEU A 114 -4.95 -8.80 -3.64
C LEU A 114 -5.65 -8.38 -4.94
N TRP A 115 -5.09 -8.74 -6.10
CA TRP A 115 -5.69 -8.46 -7.40
C TRP A 115 -7.07 -9.10 -7.55
N ARG A 116 -7.22 -10.39 -7.18
CA ARG A 116 -8.52 -11.10 -7.23
C ARG A 116 -9.57 -10.52 -6.30
N GLN A 117 -9.14 -9.87 -5.22
CA GLN A 117 -10.02 -9.15 -4.29
C GLN A 117 -10.39 -7.73 -4.80
N GLY A 118 -9.91 -7.33 -5.99
CA GLY A 118 -10.15 -6.02 -6.56
C GLY A 118 -9.28 -4.90 -5.96
N ALA A 119 -8.27 -5.25 -5.16
CA ALA A 119 -7.41 -4.26 -4.50
C ALA A 119 -6.39 -3.62 -5.45
N LEU A 120 -6.07 -4.28 -6.56
CA LEU A 120 -5.16 -3.79 -7.61
C LEU A 120 -5.96 -3.70 -8.92
N PRO A 121 -5.85 -2.61 -9.70
CA PRO A 121 -6.52 -2.46 -10.98
C PRO A 121 -5.80 -3.29 -12.07
N GLY A 122 -6.50 -3.57 -13.16
CA GLY A 122 -5.94 -4.28 -14.33
C GLY A 122 -6.71 -5.55 -14.69
N ARG A 123 -6.75 -5.86 -15.98
CA ARG A 123 -7.42 -7.04 -16.56
C ARG A 123 -6.55 -8.31 -16.47
N SER A 124 -5.25 -8.14 -16.23
CA SER A 124 -4.32 -9.23 -16.02
C SER A 124 -3.40 -8.95 -14.83
N ALA A 125 -2.81 -10.00 -14.26
CA ALA A 125 -1.83 -9.83 -13.19
C ALA A 125 -0.64 -8.95 -13.61
N ALA A 126 -0.22 -9.01 -14.88
CA ALA A 126 0.87 -8.21 -15.42
C ALA A 126 0.52 -6.71 -15.56
N GLU A 127 -0.77 -6.36 -15.66
CA GLU A 127 -1.22 -4.97 -15.57
C GLU A 127 -1.34 -4.50 -14.11
N ALA A 128 -1.45 -5.42 -13.16
CA ALA A 128 -1.74 -5.12 -11.76
C ALA A 128 -0.49 -5.00 -10.87
N PHE A 129 0.54 -5.80 -11.14
CA PHE A 129 1.78 -5.78 -10.38
C PHE A 129 2.96 -6.40 -11.14
N GLU A 130 4.15 -6.07 -10.68
CA GLU A 130 5.42 -6.65 -11.12
C GLU A 130 6.23 -7.14 -9.91
N VAL A 131 6.97 -8.23 -10.09
CA VAL A 131 7.86 -8.78 -9.06
C VAL A 131 9.20 -9.16 -9.69
N VAL A 132 10.27 -8.52 -9.24
CA VAL A 132 11.65 -8.82 -9.66
C VAL A 132 12.43 -9.35 -8.47
N CYS A 133 12.96 -10.57 -8.63
CA CYS A 133 13.85 -11.21 -7.69
C CYS A 133 14.65 -12.25 -8.48
N ASP A 134 15.68 -11.76 -9.15
CA ASP A 134 16.57 -12.53 -10.02
C ASP A 134 17.92 -11.83 -10.10
N ASP A 135 18.77 -12.26 -11.04
CA ASP A 135 20.15 -11.75 -11.16
C ASP A 135 20.21 -10.27 -11.59
N THR A 136 19.11 -9.70 -12.09
CA THR A 136 19.06 -8.28 -12.47
C THR A 136 19.05 -7.36 -11.25
N ASN A 137 18.46 -7.78 -10.14
CA ASN A 137 18.40 -7.01 -8.89
C ASN A 137 19.11 -7.67 -7.70
N ASN A 138 19.67 -8.86 -7.89
CA ASN A 138 20.53 -9.56 -6.94
C ASN A 138 21.89 -9.80 -7.59
N THR A 139 22.72 -8.76 -7.62
CA THR A 139 24.03 -8.82 -8.26
C THR A 139 24.99 -9.73 -7.48
N ARG A 140 26.16 -10.01 -8.08
CA ARG A 140 27.25 -10.70 -7.36
C ARG A 140 27.68 -9.94 -6.10
N GLU A 141 27.62 -8.61 -6.13
CA GLU A 141 27.93 -7.77 -4.97
C GLU A 141 26.88 -7.92 -3.86
N ASP A 142 25.59 -7.92 -4.20
CA ASP A 142 24.51 -8.17 -3.24
C ASP A 142 24.68 -9.56 -2.59
N THR A 143 24.94 -10.58 -3.41
CA THR A 143 25.17 -11.95 -2.95
C THR A 143 26.38 -12.02 -2.01
N ALA A 144 27.50 -11.38 -2.36
CA ALA A 144 28.71 -11.33 -1.54
C ALA A 144 28.49 -10.60 -0.20
N ARG A 145 27.60 -9.61 -0.17
CA ARG A 145 27.18 -8.89 1.04
C ARG A 145 26.10 -9.64 1.85
N GLY A 146 25.70 -10.83 1.40
CA GLY A 146 24.62 -11.58 2.02
C GLY A 146 23.27 -10.86 1.92
N ARG A 147 22.98 -10.15 0.84
CA ARG A 147 21.69 -9.46 0.64
C ARG A 147 20.85 -10.21 -0.36
N VAL A 148 19.56 -10.32 -0.11
CA VAL A 148 18.57 -10.72 -1.10
C VAL A 148 17.54 -9.61 -1.28
N ASN A 149 17.36 -9.16 -2.53
CA ASN A 149 16.50 -8.05 -2.93
C ASN A 149 15.25 -8.58 -3.65
N LEU A 150 14.09 -8.09 -3.24
CA LEU A 150 12.80 -8.32 -3.86
C LEU A 150 12.21 -6.94 -4.21
N ASP A 151 12.18 -6.62 -5.50
CA ASP A 151 11.55 -5.41 -6.00
C ASP A 151 10.12 -5.72 -6.40
N VAL A 152 9.20 -4.86 -5.99
CA VAL A 152 7.77 -5.01 -6.23
C VAL A 152 7.22 -3.71 -6.78
N GLY A 153 6.52 -3.81 -7.90
CA GLY A 153 5.71 -2.73 -8.47
C GLY A 153 4.23 -3.02 -8.28
N LEU A 154 3.45 -2.05 -7.80
CA LEU A 154 2.01 -2.17 -7.62
C LEU A 154 1.28 -1.10 -8.43
N ALA A 155 0.32 -1.52 -9.25
CA ALA A 155 -0.65 -0.61 -9.83
C ALA A 155 -1.65 -0.24 -8.75
N VAL A 156 -1.87 1.05 -8.53
CA VAL A 156 -2.71 1.56 -7.43
C VAL A 156 -3.81 2.49 -7.91
N VAL A 157 -3.58 3.19 -9.04
CA VAL A 157 -4.55 4.10 -9.64
C VAL A 157 -4.84 3.71 -11.10
N ARG A 158 -3.78 3.53 -11.91
CA ARG A 158 -3.88 3.17 -13.33
C ARG A 158 -3.20 1.82 -13.59
N PRO A 159 -3.79 0.93 -14.43
CA PRO A 159 -3.14 -0.31 -14.84
C PRO A 159 -1.78 -0.05 -15.50
N ALA A 160 -0.81 -0.92 -15.25
CA ALA A 160 0.57 -0.85 -15.76
C ALA A 160 1.38 0.39 -15.34
N GLU A 161 0.89 1.20 -14.39
CA GLU A 161 1.65 2.28 -13.76
C GLU A 161 1.95 1.90 -12.32
N PHE A 162 3.23 1.59 -12.07
CA PHE A 162 3.64 0.96 -10.83
C PHE A 162 4.28 1.95 -9.87
N VAL A 163 3.74 1.99 -8.65
CA VAL A 163 4.46 2.48 -7.49
C VAL A 163 5.35 1.36 -6.98
N THR A 164 6.65 1.60 -6.89
CA THR A 164 7.64 0.56 -6.58
C THR A 164 8.20 0.67 -5.16
N PHE A 165 8.55 -0.48 -4.59
CA PHE A 165 9.33 -0.55 -3.36
C PHE A 165 10.19 -1.81 -3.35
N ARG A 166 11.28 -1.76 -2.59
CA ARG A 166 12.17 -2.90 -2.32
C ARG A 166 11.93 -3.46 -0.93
N VAL A 167 11.89 -4.78 -0.85
CA VAL A 167 12.09 -5.56 0.37
C VAL A 167 13.48 -6.19 0.28
N GLN A 168 14.33 -5.95 1.28
CA GLN A 168 15.68 -6.52 1.36
C GLN A 168 15.81 -7.29 2.66
N HIS A 169 16.40 -8.48 2.61
CA HIS A 169 16.84 -9.21 3.80
C HIS A 169 18.35 -9.37 3.78
N ASP A 170 18.97 -9.13 4.95
CA ASP A 170 20.37 -9.46 5.19
C ASP A 170 20.45 -10.90 5.73
N ILE A 171 21.00 -11.79 4.90
CA ILE A 171 21.21 -13.20 5.16
C ILE A 171 22.33 -13.40 6.18
N GLY A 172 22.08 -14.25 7.16
CA GLY A 172 23.08 -14.63 8.15
C GLY A 172 23.33 -13.55 9.22
N ASN A 173 22.64 -12.42 9.17
CA ASN A 173 22.69 -11.43 10.23
C ASN A 173 21.76 -11.89 11.36
N ARG A 174 22.36 -12.55 12.37
CA ARG A 174 21.66 -12.85 13.63
C ARG A 174 21.23 -11.52 14.24
N ILE A 175 19.93 -11.35 14.46
CA ILE A 175 19.40 -10.25 15.27
C ILE A 175 20.13 -10.31 16.62
N SER A 176 20.97 -9.31 16.90
CA SER A 176 21.52 -9.04 18.23
C SER A 176 20.44 -8.49 19.15
#